data_AF-A0A6G3ZCH2-F1
#
_entry.id   AF-A0A6G3ZCH2-F1
#
_cell.length_a   1.000
_cell.length_b   1.000
_cell.length_c   1.000
_cell.angle_alpha   90.00
_cell.angle_beta   90.00
_cell.angle_gamma   90.00
#
_symmetry.space_group_name_H-M   'P 1'
#
loop_
_entity.id
_entity.type
_entity.pdbx_description
1 polymer ?
#
loop_
_entity_poly.entity_id
_entity_poly.type
_entity_poly.pdbx_seq_one_letter_code
_entity_poly.pdbx_strand_id
1 'polypeptide(L)'
;DGRNSAAVDAARTDNDFAIQDGPISHQMRLDPGILSDCGTLLGRVFVDKNFDGEQQPGEPGVPNAVVFLDDGNRIVTDENGLFSVDCVLAGRRTGALDLSSLPGYTLAPNLYFRERNSQSRLVNLAPGGLARMNFAVTPTFQEEPAE
;
A
#
# COMPACT_ATOMS: atom_id res chain seq x y z
N ASP A 1 -1.97 17.63 -13.87
CA ASP A 1 -2.83 18.52 -14.68
C ASP A 1 -4.22 17.96 -14.87
N GLY A 2 -5.21 18.84 -15.04
CA GLY A 2 -6.60 18.45 -15.26
C GLY A 2 -7.42 19.55 -15.94
N ARG A 3 -8.55 19.18 -16.55
CA ARG A 3 -9.52 20.11 -17.14
C ARG A 3 -10.79 20.07 -16.29
N ASN A 4 -11.08 21.17 -15.61
CA ASN A 4 -12.38 21.34 -14.98
C ASN A 4 -13.37 21.82 -16.06
N SER A 5 -14.56 21.23 -16.15
CA SER A 5 -15.59 21.61 -17.11
C SER A 5 -16.97 21.66 -16.46
N ALA A 6 -17.71 22.73 -16.73
CA ALA A 6 -19.10 22.88 -16.31
C ALA A 6 -19.99 23.09 -17.54
N ALA A 7 -21.15 22.43 -17.54
CA ALA A 7 -22.21 22.62 -18.52
C ALA A 7 -23.55 22.59 -17.78
N VAL A 8 -24.54 23.29 -18.33
CA VAL A 8 -25.90 23.33 -17.80
C VAL A 8 -26.87 22.95 -18.90
N ASP A 9 -27.72 21.96 -18.60
CA ASP A 9 -28.87 21.60 -19.42
C ASP A 9 -30.14 21.91 -18.61
N ALA A 10 -31.08 22.62 -19.22
CA ALA A 10 -32.35 22.99 -18.61
C ALA A 10 -33.49 22.89 -19.64
N ALA A 11 -34.72 22.77 -19.15
CA ALA A 11 -35.91 22.91 -19.97
C ALA A 11 -36.74 24.08 -19.44
N ARG A 12 -37.22 24.93 -20.33
CA ARG A 12 -38.10 26.03 -19.95
C ARG A 12 -39.46 25.50 -19.51
N THR A 13 -40.01 26.03 -18.43
CA THR A 13 -41.32 25.59 -17.90
C THR A 13 -42.52 26.12 -18.70
N ASP A 14 -42.34 27.10 -19.58
CA ASP A 14 -43.42 27.71 -20.35
C ASP A 14 -43.65 27.07 -21.72
N ASN A 15 -42.66 26.36 -22.26
CA ASN A 15 -42.76 25.72 -23.58
C ASN A 15 -41.90 24.47 -23.77
N ASP A 16 -41.36 23.91 -22.68
CA ASP A 16 -40.48 22.71 -22.67
C ASP A 16 -39.26 22.81 -23.59
N PHE A 17 -38.87 24.02 -24.00
CA PHE A 17 -37.74 24.20 -24.88
C PHE A 17 -36.44 23.93 -24.13
N ALA A 18 -35.60 23.06 -24.70
CA ALA A 18 -34.31 22.72 -24.14
C ALA A 18 -33.31 23.88 -24.29
N ILE A 19 -32.67 24.24 -23.19
CA ILE A 19 -31.57 25.21 -23.12
C ILE A 19 -30.33 24.44 -22.70
N GLN A 20 -29.25 24.62 -23.45
CA GLN A 20 -27.94 24.10 -23.12
C GLN A 20 -26.94 25.26 -23.12
N ASP A 21 -26.10 25.34 -22.09
CA ASP A 21 -24.99 26.28 -22.00
C ASP A 21 -23.69 25.56 -21.56
N GLY A 22 -22.56 26.00 -22.11
CA GLY A 22 -21.25 25.38 -21.95
C GLY A 22 -20.86 24.38 -23.06
N PRO A 23 -19.78 23.60 -22.86
CA PRO A 23 -18.97 23.55 -21.65
C PRO A 23 -18.05 24.76 -21.52
N ILE A 24 -18.09 25.41 -20.35
CA ILE A 24 -17.01 26.30 -19.93
C ILE A 24 -15.92 25.41 -19.32
N SER A 25 -14.69 25.52 -19.83
CA SER A 25 -13.57 24.73 -19.34
C SER A 25 -12.42 25.59 -18.86
N HIS A 26 -11.78 25.17 -17.78
CA HIS A 26 -10.56 25.77 -17.26
C HIS A 26 -9.46 24.70 -17.15
N GLN A 27 -8.27 25.03 -17.65
CA GLN A 27 -7.10 24.17 -17.52
C GLN A 27 -6.41 24.44 -16.18
N MET A 28 -6.28 23.40 -15.37
CA MET A 28 -5.49 23.43 -14.15
C MET A 28 -4.15 22.76 -14.41
N ARG A 29 -3.07 23.54 -14.24
CA ARG A 29 -1.71 23.00 -14.17
C ARG A 29 -1.37 22.76 -12.71
N LEU A 30 -1.00 21.53 -12.37
CA LEU A 30 -0.43 21.21 -11.07
C LEU A 30 1.07 21.29 -11.26
N ASP A 31 1.70 22.30 -10.67
CA ASP A 31 3.15 22.38 -10.62
C ASP A 31 3.62 21.55 -9.42
N PRO A 32 4.15 20.33 -9.62
CA PRO A 32 4.74 19.58 -8.52
C PRO A 32 5.86 20.45 -7.92
N GLY A 33 5.99 20.42 -6.59
CA GLY A 33 7.03 21.18 -5.90
C GLY A 33 8.44 20.71 -6.30
N ILE A 34 9.46 21.25 -5.62
CA ILE A 34 10.85 20.79 -5.79
C ILE A 34 11.00 19.30 -5.37
N LEU A 35 10.08 18.82 -4.55
CA LEU A 35 9.96 17.41 -4.17
C LEU A 35 8.93 16.74 -5.07
N SER A 36 9.22 15.50 -5.48
CA SER A 36 8.26 14.66 -6.18
C SER A 36 7.02 14.45 -5.32
N ASP A 37 5.82 14.49 -5.93
CA ASP A 37 4.56 14.18 -5.22
C ASP A 37 4.47 12.70 -4.81
N CYS A 38 5.30 11.85 -5.41
CA CYS A 38 5.38 10.43 -5.09
C CYS A 38 6.57 10.13 -4.17
N GLY A 39 6.36 9.24 -3.18
CA GLY A 39 7.37 8.77 -2.24
C GLY A 39 7.83 7.34 -2.52
N THR A 40 8.67 6.81 -1.64
CA THR A 40 9.19 5.43 -1.72
C THR A 40 8.67 4.59 -0.54
N LEU A 41 8.13 3.42 -0.85
CA LEU A 41 7.82 2.39 0.15
C LEU A 41 8.97 1.39 0.22
N LEU A 42 9.46 1.16 1.43
CA LEU A 42 10.38 0.07 1.73
C LEU A 42 9.68 -0.96 2.61
N GLY A 43 9.99 -2.22 2.45
CA GLY A 43 9.46 -3.23 3.34
C GLY A 43 10.25 -4.52 3.35
N ARG A 44 9.88 -5.36 4.30
CA ARG A 44 10.42 -6.69 4.47
C ARG A 44 9.34 -7.65 4.94
N VAL A 45 9.36 -8.87 4.41
CA VAL A 45 8.66 -10.02 4.99
C VAL A 45 9.70 -10.86 5.73
N PHE A 46 9.45 -11.17 7.00
CA PHE A 46 10.44 -11.85 7.86
C PHE A 46 9.78 -12.82 8.84
N VAL A 47 10.57 -13.77 9.32
CA VAL A 47 10.16 -14.73 10.34
C VAL A 47 10.32 -14.10 11.72
N ASP A 48 9.20 -13.70 12.30
CA ASP A 48 9.12 -13.10 13.62
C ASP A 48 9.17 -14.22 14.68
N LYS A 49 10.29 -14.27 15.40
CA LYS A 49 10.59 -15.33 16.38
C LYS A 49 10.16 -14.95 17.79
N ASN A 50 10.09 -13.66 18.07
CA ASN A 50 9.78 -13.13 19.41
C ASN A 50 8.36 -12.57 19.51
N PHE A 51 7.62 -12.52 18.39
CA PHE A 51 6.25 -12.07 18.28
C PHE A 51 6.04 -10.59 18.65
N ASP A 52 7.02 -9.74 18.37
CA ASP A 52 6.94 -8.29 18.60
C ASP A 52 6.59 -7.48 17.34
N GLY A 53 6.59 -8.12 16.17
CA GLY A 53 6.26 -7.54 14.86
C GLY A 53 7.25 -6.52 14.32
N GLU A 54 8.39 -6.35 14.97
CA GLU A 54 9.55 -5.60 14.48
C GLU A 54 10.64 -6.58 14.06
N GLN A 55 11.49 -6.18 13.13
CA GLN A 55 12.56 -7.08 12.66
C GLN A 55 13.79 -6.96 13.54
N GLN A 56 14.30 -8.08 14.07
CA GLN A 56 15.56 -8.12 14.83
C GLN A 56 16.67 -8.96 14.17
N PRO A 57 17.93 -8.83 14.62
CA PRO A 57 19.00 -9.76 14.24
C PRO A 57 18.62 -11.21 14.59
N GLY A 58 18.84 -12.12 13.65
CA GLY A 58 18.50 -13.54 13.80
C GLY A 58 17.11 -13.92 13.26
N GLU A 59 16.34 -12.94 12.79
CA GLU A 59 15.06 -13.14 12.11
C GLU A 59 15.26 -13.10 10.58
N PRO A 60 15.21 -14.26 9.91
CA PRO A 60 15.47 -14.33 8.48
C PRO A 60 14.32 -13.69 7.70
N GLY A 61 14.67 -13.10 6.55
CA GLY A 61 13.69 -12.66 5.56
C GLY A 61 13.04 -13.84 4.86
N VAL A 62 11.83 -13.63 4.33
CA VAL A 62 11.08 -14.64 3.59
C VAL A 62 11.02 -14.26 2.11
N PRO A 63 11.68 -15.03 1.22
CA PRO A 63 11.73 -14.72 -0.19
C PRO A 63 10.44 -15.09 -0.93
N ASN A 64 10.25 -14.48 -2.10
CA ASN A 64 9.11 -14.73 -2.99
C ASN A 64 7.72 -14.46 -2.38
N ALA A 65 7.67 -13.74 -1.26
CA ALA A 65 6.44 -13.30 -0.64
C ALA A 65 5.76 -12.26 -1.52
N VAL A 66 4.44 -12.41 -1.71
CA VAL A 66 3.66 -11.50 -2.54
C VAL A 66 2.94 -10.48 -1.67
N VAL A 67 3.12 -9.20 -1.98
CA VAL A 67 2.40 -8.09 -1.35
C VAL A 67 1.58 -7.35 -2.40
N PHE A 68 0.30 -7.16 -2.14
CA PHE A 68 -0.57 -6.31 -2.95
C PHE A 68 -0.71 -4.95 -2.31
N LEU A 69 -0.49 -3.88 -3.07
CA LEU A 69 -0.86 -2.53 -2.66
C LEU A 69 -2.31 -2.20 -3.03
N ASP A 70 -2.85 -1.19 -2.37
CA ASP A 70 -4.19 -0.64 -2.58
C ASP A 70 -4.47 -0.11 -3.99
N ASP A 71 -3.43 0.19 -4.77
CA ASP A 71 -3.54 0.55 -6.19
C ASP A 71 -3.50 -0.65 -7.15
N GLY A 72 -3.44 -1.87 -6.61
CA GLY A 72 -3.38 -3.11 -7.38
C GLY A 72 -1.97 -3.56 -7.75
N ASN A 73 -0.93 -2.82 -7.36
CA ASN A 73 0.46 -3.24 -7.61
C ASN A 73 0.77 -4.56 -6.88
N ARG A 74 1.38 -5.50 -7.62
CA ARG A 74 1.82 -6.79 -7.10
C ARG A 74 3.34 -6.79 -6.94
N ILE A 75 3.80 -6.87 -5.70
CA ILE A 75 5.22 -6.84 -5.32
C ILE A 75 5.65 -8.25 -4.91
N VAL A 76 6.86 -8.64 -5.27
CA VAL A 76 7.48 -9.92 -4.84
C VAL A 76 8.77 -9.60 -4.10
N THR A 77 8.97 -10.21 -2.93
CA THR A 77 10.20 -10.00 -2.16
C THR A 77 11.41 -10.72 -2.75
N ASP A 78 12.59 -10.13 -2.54
CA ASP A 78 13.87 -10.72 -2.93
C ASP A 78 14.29 -11.88 -2.00
N GLU A 79 15.48 -12.45 -2.24
CA GLU A 79 16.06 -13.54 -1.44
C GLU A 79 16.17 -13.25 0.06
N ASN A 80 16.25 -11.98 0.44
CA ASN A 80 16.34 -11.51 1.82
C ASN A 80 14.98 -11.02 2.37
N GLY A 81 13.89 -11.29 1.66
CA GLY A 81 12.54 -10.86 2.00
C GLY A 81 12.30 -9.37 1.85
N LEU A 82 13.21 -8.61 1.22
CA LEU A 82 13.11 -7.17 1.04
C LEU A 82 12.28 -6.81 -0.20
N PHE A 83 11.66 -5.64 -0.17
CA PHE A 83 11.09 -5.00 -1.35
C PHE A 83 11.19 -3.47 -1.25
N SER A 84 11.20 -2.82 -2.42
CA SER A 84 11.10 -1.37 -2.56
C SER A 84 10.18 -1.01 -3.71
N VAL A 85 9.30 -0.04 -3.50
CA VAL A 85 8.46 0.54 -4.55
C VAL A 85 8.70 2.03 -4.60
N ASP A 86 9.22 2.48 -5.74
CA ASP A 86 9.45 3.89 -6.00
C ASP A 86 8.22 4.54 -6.63
N CYS A 87 8.15 5.85 -6.47
CA CYS A 87 7.09 6.70 -6.99
C CYS A 87 5.67 6.22 -6.66
N VAL A 88 5.46 5.87 -5.38
CA VAL A 88 4.15 5.60 -4.81
C VAL A 88 3.46 6.92 -4.48
N LEU A 89 2.23 7.12 -4.96
CA LEU A 89 1.44 8.31 -4.60
C LEU A 89 1.37 8.48 -3.08
N ALA A 90 1.67 9.70 -2.61
CA ALA A 90 1.63 10.04 -1.19
C ALA A 90 0.22 9.91 -0.60
N GLY A 91 0.16 9.80 0.73
CA GLY A 91 -1.06 9.63 1.50
C GLY A 91 -1.08 8.33 2.31
N ARG A 92 -2.28 7.93 2.73
CA ARG A 92 -2.48 6.66 3.45
C ARG A 92 -2.48 5.52 2.45
N ARG A 93 -1.45 4.68 2.53
CA ARG A 93 -1.26 3.53 1.64
C ARG A 93 -1.46 2.24 2.42
N THR A 94 -2.21 1.31 1.83
CA THR A 94 -2.42 -0.01 2.40
C THR A 94 -1.71 -1.06 1.55
N GLY A 95 -1.01 -1.98 2.20
CA GLY A 95 -0.50 -3.20 1.58
C GLY A 95 -1.01 -4.44 2.30
N ALA A 96 -1.22 -5.53 1.58
CA ALA A 96 -1.64 -6.81 2.11
C ALA A 96 -0.70 -7.92 1.66
N LEU A 97 -0.20 -8.68 2.63
CA LEU A 97 0.56 -9.90 2.36
C LEU A 97 -0.40 -11.00 1.90
N ASP A 98 -0.08 -11.62 0.77
CA ASP A 98 -0.78 -12.80 0.28
C ASP A 98 -0.17 -14.06 0.90
N LEU A 99 -0.83 -14.59 1.93
CA LEU A 99 -0.38 -15.81 2.61
C LEU A 99 -0.39 -17.04 1.70
N SER A 100 -1.15 -17.04 0.60
CA SER A 100 -1.13 -18.16 -0.36
C SER A 100 0.20 -18.27 -1.12
N SER A 101 0.94 -17.16 -1.21
CA SER A 101 2.31 -17.14 -1.76
C SER A 101 3.35 -17.75 -0.83
N LEU A 102 3.01 -18.02 0.43
CA LEU A 102 3.91 -18.48 1.47
C LEU A 102 3.46 -19.81 2.09
N PRO A 103 3.43 -20.91 1.32
CA PRO A 103 3.09 -22.21 1.88
C PRO A 103 4.06 -22.58 3.01
N GLY A 104 3.52 -22.97 4.16
CA GLY A 104 4.31 -23.28 5.35
C GLY A 104 4.50 -22.10 6.31
N TYR A 105 4.01 -20.90 5.99
CA TYR A 105 3.96 -19.77 6.90
C TYR A 105 2.52 -19.35 7.20
N THR A 106 2.32 -18.83 8.40
CA THR A 106 1.10 -18.14 8.81
C THR A 106 1.46 -16.75 9.34
N LEU A 107 0.45 -15.91 9.54
CA LEU A 107 0.64 -14.61 10.15
C LEU A 107 1.23 -14.78 11.55
N ALA A 108 2.34 -14.10 11.84
CA ALA A 108 2.87 -14.07 13.19
C ALA A 108 1.91 -13.27 14.09
N PRO A 109 1.45 -13.84 15.22
CA PRO A 109 0.78 -13.03 16.21
C PRO A 109 1.76 -12.00 16.77
N ASN A 110 1.29 -10.80 17.02
CA ASN A 110 1.96 -9.76 17.76
C ASN A 110 1.39 -9.74 19.18
N LEU A 111 2.26 -9.94 20.17
CA LEU A 111 1.90 -10.03 21.58
C LEU A 111 1.84 -8.66 22.28
N TYR A 112 2.33 -7.61 21.62
CA TYR A 112 2.47 -6.27 22.18
C TYR A 112 1.43 -5.29 21.61
N PHE A 113 1.10 -5.44 20.33
CA PHE A 113 0.27 -4.51 19.55
C PHE A 113 -0.80 -5.27 18.77
N ARG A 114 -2.02 -5.35 19.32
CA ARG A 114 -3.11 -6.13 18.72
C ARG A 114 -3.52 -5.61 17.34
N GLU A 115 -3.42 -4.32 17.09
CA GLU A 115 -3.72 -3.69 15.80
C GLU A 115 -2.80 -4.16 14.67
N ARG A 116 -1.65 -4.76 15.00
CA ARG A 116 -0.69 -5.32 14.04
C ARG A 116 -0.95 -6.79 13.70
N ASN A 117 -1.97 -7.41 14.32
CA ASN A 117 -2.43 -8.77 14.03
C ASN A 117 -3.32 -8.80 12.80
N SER A 118 -2.76 -8.40 11.68
CA SER A 118 -3.42 -8.39 10.38
C SER A 118 -2.43 -8.76 9.28
N GLN A 119 -2.92 -9.38 8.21
CA GLN A 119 -2.16 -9.53 6.96
C GLN A 119 -2.00 -8.21 6.21
N SER A 120 -2.69 -7.15 6.63
CA SER A 120 -2.61 -5.81 6.04
C SER A 120 -1.85 -4.82 6.90
N ARG A 121 -1.24 -3.82 6.26
CA ARG A 121 -0.51 -2.71 6.88
C ARG A 121 -0.93 -1.41 6.24
N LEU A 122 -1.30 -0.44 7.07
CA LEU A 122 -1.53 0.93 6.64
C LEU A 122 -0.32 1.77 7.06
N VAL A 123 0.22 2.54 6.13
CA VAL A 123 1.32 3.48 6.37
C VAL A 123 0.94 4.86 5.85
N ASN A 124 1.48 5.90 6.47
CA ASN A 124 1.34 7.27 5.97
C ASN A 124 2.60 7.65 5.20
N LEU A 125 2.48 7.81 3.88
CA LEU A 125 3.58 8.20 3.01
C LEU A 125 3.51 9.69 2.74
N ALA A 126 4.51 10.45 3.21
CA ALA A 126 4.63 11.87 2.89
C ALA A 126 5.01 12.09 1.41
N PRO A 127 4.62 13.21 0.79
CA PRO A 127 5.11 13.60 -0.54
C PRO A 127 6.64 13.60 -0.60
N GLY A 128 7.22 12.88 -1.56
CA GLY A 128 8.68 12.70 -1.70
C GLY A 128 9.36 11.98 -0.55
N GLY A 129 8.57 11.47 0.41
CA GLY A 129 9.06 10.84 1.64
C GLY A 129 9.30 9.35 1.49
N LEU A 130 9.70 8.75 2.61
CA LEU A 130 9.93 7.31 2.74
C LEU A 130 9.03 6.77 3.85
N ALA A 131 8.39 5.63 3.61
CA ALA A 131 7.67 4.89 4.63
C ALA A 131 8.04 3.40 4.63
N ARG A 132 7.97 2.78 5.81
CA ARG A 132 8.28 1.37 6.02
C ARG A 132 7.01 0.55 6.20
N MET A 133 6.90 -0.56 5.46
CA MET A 133 5.78 -1.48 5.51
C MET A 133 6.30 -2.92 5.65
N ASN A 134 6.40 -3.40 6.88
CA ASN A 134 6.90 -4.74 7.18
C ASN A 134 5.77 -5.73 7.50
N PHE A 135 6.00 -7.00 7.18
CA PHE A 135 5.08 -8.10 7.48
C PHE A 135 5.83 -9.21 8.23
N ALA A 136 5.25 -9.61 9.35
CA ALA A 136 5.78 -10.65 10.22
C ALA A 136 5.02 -11.96 9.96
N VAL A 137 5.75 -13.04 9.75
CA VAL A 137 5.21 -14.39 9.60
C VAL A 137 5.89 -15.36 10.54
N THR A 138 5.25 -16.50 10.78
CA THR A 138 5.82 -17.59 11.59
C THR A 138 5.56 -18.93 10.89
N PRO A 139 6.45 -19.93 10.99
CA PRO A 139 6.22 -21.23 10.39
C PRO A 139 4.93 -21.86 10.92
N THR A 140 4.17 -22.51 10.02
CA THR A 140 2.88 -23.14 10.34
C THR A 140 3.07 -24.45 11.10
N PHE A 141 4.19 -25.14 10.85
CA PHE A 141 4.57 -26.34 11.58
C PHE A 141 5.64 -25.94 12.61
N GLN A 142 5.38 -26.20 13.88
CA GLN A 142 6.43 -26.14 14.89
C GLN A 142 7.44 -27.23 14.55
N GLU A 143 8.64 -26.85 14.11
CA GLU A 143 9.78 -27.77 14.18
C GLU A 143 9.98 -28.09 15.67
N GLU A 144 9.78 -29.36 16.03
CA GLU A 144 10.26 -29.84 17.33
C GLU A 144 11.77 -29.59 17.40
N PRO A 145 12.28 -29.06 18.52
CA PRO A 145 13.70 -28.76 18.65
C PRO A 145 14.49 -30.06 18.46
N ALA A 146 15.46 -30.04 17.55
CA ALA A 146 16.42 -31.13 17.41
C ALA A 146 17.18 -31.30 18.73
N GLU A 147 17.05 -32.49 19.32
CA GLU A 147 17.71 -32.95 20.55
C GLU A 147 19.24 -33.02 20.41
#